data_AF-A0A0E2D6Q5-F1
#
_entry.id   AF-A0A0E2D6Q5-F1
#
_cell.length_a   1.000
_cell.length_b   1.000
_cell.length_c   1.000
_cell.angle_alpha   90.00
_cell.angle_beta   90.00
_cell.angle_gamma   90.00
#
_symmetry.space_group_name_H-M   'P 1'
#
loop_
_entity.id
_entity.type
_entity.pdbx_description
1 polymer ?
#
loop_
_entity_poly.entity_id
_entity_poly.type
_entity_poly.pdbx_seq_one_letter_code
_entity_poly.pdbx_strand_id
1 'polypeptide(L)'
;MNQDLIFQQIGQVTQIAKNKGLSEKDASNEAYNLVKSLLSKTSEIIQKNPNLNKELIFHQLSTQSFGLYHSKDGIEEILDTVFKSVLEQINMSKKLSEEFLNLK
;
A
#
# COMPACT_ATOMS: atom_id res chain seq x y z
N MET A 1 -0.72 9.66 -10.75
CA MET A 1 0.07 8.63 -10.06
C MET A 1 1.50 9.00 -10.28
N ASN A 2 2.16 9.41 -9.21
CA ASN A 2 3.52 9.93 -9.23
C ASN A 2 4.54 8.81 -9.50
N GLN A 3 5.35 8.96 -10.55
CA GLN A 3 6.39 8.01 -10.92
C GLN A 3 7.50 7.93 -9.87
N ASP A 4 7.88 9.05 -9.24
CA ASP A 4 8.90 9.11 -8.20
C ASP A 4 8.47 8.31 -6.97
N LEU A 5 7.19 8.40 -6.60
CA LEU A 5 6.62 7.60 -5.52
C LEU A 5 6.69 6.11 -5.83
N ILE A 6 6.32 5.69 -7.05
CA ILE A 6 6.42 4.29 -7.50
C ILE A 6 7.88 3.81 -7.45
N PHE A 7 8.81 4.61 -7.99
CA PHE A 7 10.24 4.30 -7.98
C PHE A 7 10.75 4.11 -6.55
N GLN A 8 10.40 5.02 -5.64
CA GLN A 8 10.74 4.91 -4.23
C GLN A 8 10.18 3.62 -3.62
N GLN A 9 8.91 3.27 -3.90
CA GLN A 9 8.30 2.05 -3.36
C GLN A 9 9.01 0.79 -3.86
N ILE A 10 9.34 0.72 -5.16
CA ILE A 10 10.08 -0.42 -5.73
C ILE A 10 11.44 -0.56 -5.04
N GLY A 11 12.22 0.53 -4.94
CA GLY A 11 13.54 0.50 -4.33
C GLY A 11 13.51 0.01 -2.87
N GLN A 12 12.50 0.43 -2.10
CA GLN A 12 12.34 -0.02 -0.71
C GLN A 12 12.05 -1.52 -0.64
N VAL A 13 11.11 -2.05 -1.43
CA VAL A 13 10.80 -3.50 -1.43
C VAL A 13 11.99 -4.32 -1.89
N THR A 14 12.67 -3.89 -2.96
CA THR A 14 13.87 -4.59 -3.46
C THR A 14 14.93 -4.72 -2.39
N GLN A 15 15.18 -3.65 -1.63
CA GLN A 15 16.17 -3.69 -0.55
C GLN A 15 15.75 -4.65 0.58
N ILE A 16 14.46 -4.69 0.94
CA ILE A 16 13.94 -5.62 1.96
C ILE A 16 14.08 -7.07 1.47
N ALA A 17 13.70 -7.34 0.22
CA ALA A 17 13.80 -8.66 -0.40
C ALA A 17 15.25 -9.17 -0.42
N LYS A 18 16.21 -8.30 -0.76
CA LYS A 18 17.64 -8.62 -0.67
C LYS A 18 18.08 -8.92 0.75
N ASN A 19 17.61 -8.16 1.73
CA ASN A 19 17.91 -8.42 3.15
C ASN A 19 17.35 -9.78 3.62
N LYS A 20 16.32 -10.31 2.94
CA LYS A 20 15.76 -11.65 3.17
C LYS A 20 16.50 -12.76 2.41
N GLY A 21 17.58 -12.43 1.69
CA GLY A 21 18.46 -13.38 1.01
C GLY A 21 18.15 -13.62 -0.47
N LEU A 22 17.20 -12.89 -1.06
CA LEU A 22 16.90 -12.99 -2.49
C LEU A 22 18.03 -12.41 -3.35
N SER A 23 18.19 -12.96 -4.55
CA SER A 23 19.09 -12.40 -5.56
C SER A 23 18.58 -11.03 -6.03
N GLU A 24 19.45 -10.20 -6.63
CA GLU A 24 19.05 -8.90 -7.19
C GLU A 24 17.86 -9.02 -8.16
N LYS A 25 17.89 -10.06 -9.01
CA LYS A 25 16.84 -10.32 -10.00
C LYS A 25 15.53 -10.72 -9.33
N ASP A 26 15.57 -11.63 -8.37
CA ASP A 26 14.37 -12.13 -7.71
C ASP A 26 13.76 -11.05 -6.82
N ALA A 27 14.60 -10.30 -6.09
CA ALA A 27 14.19 -9.14 -5.30
C ALA A 27 13.53 -8.04 -6.15
N SER A 28 14.08 -7.76 -7.35
CA SER A 28 13.49 -6.80 -8.28
C SER A 28 12.13 -7.28 -8.81
N ASN A 29 12.01 -8.57 -9.14
CA ASN A 29 10.77 -9.16 -9.62
C ASN A 29 9.67 -9.16 -8.53
N GLU A 30 10.02 -9.53 -7.29
CA GLU A 30 9.09 -9.46 -6.17
C GLU A 30 8.64 -8.03 -5.89
N ALA A 31 9.57 -7.07 -5.88
CA ALA A 31 9.24 -5.65 -5.71
C ALA A 31 8.28 -5.15 -6.77
N TYR A 32 8.54 -5.46 -8.05
CA TYR A 32 7.65 -5.11 -9.14
C TYR A 32 6.24 -5.70 -8.94
N ASN A 33 6.15 -6.99 -8.60
CA ASN A 33 4.87 -7.68 -8.43
C ASN A 33 4.07 -7.14 -7.23
N LEU A 34 4.74 -6.87 -6.11
CA LEU A 34 4.09 -6.29 -4.93
C LEU A 34 3.59 -4.87 -5.25
N VAL A 35 4.44 -4.00 -5.80
CA VAL A 35 4.07 -2.62 -6.12
C VAL A 35 2.95 -2.55 -7.16
N LYS A 36 3.00 -3.41 -8.19
CA LYS A 36 1.92 -3.53 -9.18
C LYS A 36 0.60 -3.92 -8.52
N SER A 37 0.62 -4.88 -7.60
CA SER A 37 -0.57 -5.32 -6.87
C SER A 37 -1.12 -4.20 -5.98
N LEU A 38 -0.26 -3.44 -5.30
CA LEU A 38 -0.64 -2.28 -4.50
C LEU A 38 -1.28 -1.17 -5.34
N LEU A 39 -0.77 -0.91 -6.55
CA LEU A 39 -1.36 0.04 -7.50
C LEU A 39 -2.75 -0.41 -7.97
N SER A 40 -2.93 -1.71 -8.20
CA SER A 40 -4.26 -2.29 -8.51
C SER A 40 -5.22 -2.07 -7.35
N LYS A 41 -4.83 -2.43 -6.12
CA LYS A 41 -5.65 -2.26 -4.92
C LYS A 41 -5.97 -0.79 -4.62
N THR A 42 -5.02 0.10 -4.86
CA THR A 42 -5.26 1.55 -4.81
C THR A 42 -6.39 1.95 -5.75
N SER A 43 -6.35 1.45 -7.00
CA SER A 43 -7.37 1.78 -7.99
C SER A 43 -8.75 1.23 -7.61
N GLU A 44 -8.82 0.02 -7.03
CA GLU A 44 -10.06 -0.54 -6.46
C GLU A 44 -10.64 0.34 -5.35
N ILE A 45 -9.81 0.85 -4.43
CA ILE A 45 -10.25 1.75 -3.35
C ILE A 45 -10.80 3.06 -3.91
N ILE A 46 -10.07 3.67 -4.84
CA ILE A 46 -10.42 4.97 -5.41
C ILE A 46 -11.69 4.89 -6.25
N GLN A 47 -11.94 3.78 -6.96
CA GLN A 47 -13.22 3.58 -7.66
C GLN A 47 -14.42 3.64 -6.70
N LYS A 48 -14.28 3.12 -5.48
CA LYS A 48 -15.33 3.14 -4.45
C LYS A 48 -15.38 4.46 -3.67
N ASN A 49 -14.28 5.22 -3.66
CA ASN A 49 -14.09 6.44 -2.88
C ASN A 49 -13.41 7.52 -3.74
N PRO A 50 -14.09 8.05 -4.77
CA PRO A 50 -13.45 8.88 -5.81
C PRO A 50 -12.89 10.21 -5.28
N ASN A 51 -13.34 10.67 -4.11
CA ASN A 51 -12.89 11.91 -3.49
C ASN A 51 -11.58 11.77 -2.71
N LEU A 52 -11.07 10.55 -2.51
CA LEU A 52 -9.81 10.32 -1.80
C LEU A 52 -8.62 10.61 -2.71
N ASN A 53 -7.52 11.07 -2.10
CA ASN A 53 -6.28 11.27 -2.83
C ASN A 53 -5.63 9.92 -3.18
N LYS A 54 -5.57 9.60 -4.48
CA LYS A 54 -5.02 8.35 -5.00
C LYS A 54 -3.57 8.08 -4.57
N GLU A 55 -2.74 9.11 -4.50
CA GLU A 55 -1.32 8.98 -4.15
C GLU A 55 -1.15 8.72 -2.66
N LEU A 56 -1.96 9.38 -1.82
CA LEU A 56 -2.00 9.11 -0.39
C LEU A 56 -2.42 7.66 -0.09
N ILE A 57 -3.46 7.16 -0.77
CA ILE A 57 -3.89 5.76 -0.60
C ILE A 57 -2.79 4.79 -1.01
N PHE A 58 -2.15 5.02 -2.16
CA PHE A 58 -1.04 4.17 -2.60
C PHE A 58 0.13 4.20 -1.61
N HIS A 59 0.49 5.38 -1.10
CA HIS A 59 1.54 5.54 -0.11
C HIS A 59 1.21 4.81 1.21
N GLN A 60 -0.05 4.90 1.66
CA GLN A 60 -0.50 4.25 2.89
C GLN A 60 -0.48 2.72 2.78
N LEU A 61 -0.96 2.18 1.65
CA LEU A 61 -0.86 0.74 1.36
C LEU A 61 0.60 0.28 1.35
N SER A 62 1.46 1.01 0.63
CA SER A 62 2.88 0.62 0.49
C SER A 62 3.62 0.63 1.83
N THR A 63 3.43 1.68 2.63
CA THR A 63 4.05 1.79 3.95
C THR A 63 3.68 0.63 4.88
N GLN A 64 2.40 0.25 4.94
CA GLN A 64 1.96 -0.88 5.76
C GLN A 64 2.45 -2.22 5.20
N SER A 65 2.45 -2.39 3.87
CA SER A 65 2.99 -3.60 3.24
C SER A 65 4.48 -3.78 3.55
N PHE A 66 5.26 -2.70 3.60
CA PHE A 66 6.68 -2.80 3.94
C PHE A 66 6.90 -3.27 5.37
N GLY A 67 6.13 -2.75 6.33
CA GLY A 67 6.20 -3.20 7.72
C GLY A 67 5.96 -4.71 7.85
N LEU A 68 4.99 -5.25 7.10
CA LEU A 68 4.67 -6.68 7.13
C LEU A 68 5.66 -7.52 6.32
N TYR A 69 6.12 -7.04 5.17
CA TYR A 69 7.03 -7.78 4.29
C TYR A 69 8.41 -8.04 4.93
N HIS A 70 8.82 -7.21 5.89
CA HIS A 70 9.99 -7.47 6.73
C HIS A 70 9.86 -8.74 7.59
N SER A 71 8.64 -9.14 7.96
CA SER A 71 8.38 -10.22 8.93
C SER A 71 7.60 -11.41 8.37
N LYS A 72 7.04 -11.28 7.15
CA LYS A 72 6.24 -12.32 6.49
C LYS A 72 6.71 -12.54 5.04
N ASP A 73 6.58 -13.77 4.56
CA ASP A 73 6.97 -14.16 3.19
C ASP A 73 5.79 -14.17 2.20
N GLY A 74 4.55 -14.26 2.68
CA GLY A 74 3.36 -14.34 1.83
C GLY A 74 2.89 -12.98 1.30
N ILE A 75 3.29 -12.61 0.07
CA ILE A 75 2.86 -11.37 -0.60
C ILE A 75 1.33 -11.24 -0.65
N GLU A 76 0.62 -12.33 -0.95
CA GLU A 76 -0.85 -12.32 -1.04
C GLU A 76 -1.52 -12.05 0.31
N GLU A 77 -1.03 -12.69 1.38
CA GLU A 77 -1.52 -12.46 2.74
C GLU A 77 -1.25 -11.01 3.20
N ILE A 78 -0.07 -10.47 2.87
CA ILE A 78 0.29 -9.08 3.16
C ILE A 78 -0.66 -8.14 2.45
N LEU A 79 -0.93 -8.36 1.15
CA LEU A 79 -1.82 -7.53 0.36
C LEU A 79 -3.24 -7.51 0.94
N ASP A 80 -3.79 -8.69 1.26
CA ASP A 80 -5.13 -8.81 1.84
C ASP A 80 -5.24 -8.14 3.21
N THR A 81 -4.22 -8.31 4.05
CA THR A 81 -4.17 -7.71 5.40
C THR A 81 -4.15 -6.19 5.30
N VAL A 82 -3.25 -5.65 4.47
CA VAL A 82 -3.08 -4.21 4.30
C VAL A 82 -4.30 -3.57 3.64
N PHE A 83 -4.88 -4.23 2.64
CA PHE A 83 -6.07 -3.74 1.98
C PHE A 83 -7.26 -3.62 2.95
N LYS A 84 -7.49 -4.64 3.78
CA LYS A 84 -8.53 -4.60 4.82
C LYS A 84 -8.27 -3.47 5.83
N SER A 85 -7.02 -3.34 6.30
CA SER A 85 -6.65 -2.30 7.25
C SER A 85 -6.86 -0.89 6.71
N VAL A 86 -6.43 -0.61 5.47
CA VAL A 86 -6.64 0.70 4.84
C VAL A 86 -8.11 0.99 4.58
N LEU A 87 -8.92 0.00 4.19
CA LEU A 87 -10.37 0.19 4.07
C LEU A 87 -11.02 0.55 5.40
N GLU A 88 -10.61 -0.08 6.49
CA GLU A 88 -11.10 0.25 7.82
C GLU A 88 -10.70 1.67 8.23
N GLN A 89 -9.46 2.07 7.97
CA GLN A 89 -8.98 3.45 8.19
C GLN A 89 -9.77 4.47 7.40
N ILE A 90 -10.12 4.18 6.14
CA ILE A 90 -10.98 5.03 5.32
C ILE A 90 -12.35 5.18 5.98
N ASN A 91 -12.97 4.08 6.41
CA ASN A 91 -14.27 4.11 7.09
C ASN A 91 -14.23 4.90 8.40
N MET A 92 -13.18 4.73 9.20
CA MET A 92 -12.97 5.52 10.42
C MET A 92 -12.80 7.00 10.11
N SER A 93 -11.98 7.35 9.10
CA SER A 93 -11.76 8.75 8.70
C SER A 93 -13.04 9.42 8.23
N LYS A 94 -13.91 8.68 7.53
CA LYS A 94 -15.22 9.17 7.10
C LYS A 94 -16.13 9.47 8.30
N LYS A 95 -16.24 8.53 9.24
CA LYS A 95 -17.04 8.72 10.46
C LYS A 95 -16.58 9.94 11.26
N LEU A 96 -15.27 10.06 11.49
CA LEU A 96 -14.69 11.21 12.20
C LEU A 96 -14.94 12.52 11.45
N SER A 97 -14.79 12.53 10.13
CA SER A 97 -15.09 13.73 9.33
C SER A 97 -16.55 14.15 9.48
N GLU A 98 -17.50 13.20 9.42
CA GLU A 98 -18.93 13.46 9.61
C GLU A 98 -19.25 13.95 11.03
N GLU A 99 -18.63 13.36 12.06
CA GLU A 99 -18.78 13.80 13.45
C GLU A 99 -18.33 15.24 13.65
N PHE A 100 -17.16 15.62 13.12
CA PHE A 100 -16.58 16.95 13.33
C PHE A 100 -17.05 18.02 12.34
N LEU A 101 -17.60 17.64 11.18
CA LEU A 101 -18.29 18.59 10.28
C LEU A 101 -19.60 19.10 10.88
N ASN A 102 -20.23 18.32 11.77
CA ASN A 102 -21.50 18.66 12.42
C ASN A 102 -21.33 19.38 13.77
N LEU A 103 -20.09 19.58 14.23
CA LEU A 103 -19.75 20.42 15.38
C LEU A 103 -19.67 21.89 14.90
N LYS A 104 -20.82 22.55 14.83
CA LYS A 104 -20.90 24.01 14.72
C LYS A 104 -20.75 24.68 16.08
#